data_AF-A0A8S9QL92-F1
#
_entry.id   AF-A0A8S9QL92-F1
#
_cell.length_a   1.000
_cell.length_b   1.000
_cell.length_c   1.000
_cell.angle_alpha   90.00
_cell.angle_beta   90.00
_cell.angle_gamma   90.00
#
_symmetry.space_group_name_H-M   'P 1'
#
loop_
_entity.id
_entity.type
_entity.pdbx_description
1 polymer ?
#
loop_
_entity_poly.entity_id
_entity_poly.type
_entity_poly.pdbx_seq_one_letter_code
_entity_poly.pdbx_strand_id
1 'polypeptide(L)'
;MKKVLGEQGQHMAVNYYPPCPEPELTYGLPAHTDPNALTILLQDATVCGLQILIDGHWFAVNPRPDAFVINIGDQLQALSNGVYKSVWHRAVTNTENPRLSIASFMCPDNGAVISPAKPLWEAKEEEAKPIYRDYTYAEYYKKFWSRNLDQEHCLENFLND
;
A
#
# COMPACT_ATOMS: atom_id res chain seq x y z
N MET A 1 14.90 6.23 10.05
CA MET A 1 13.47 6.50 9.83
C MET A 1 12.97 7.80 10.47
N LYS A 2 13.17 8.07 11.77
CA LYS A 2 12.65 9.30 12.44
C LYS A 2 13.03 10.63 11.75
N LYS A 3 14.23 10.71 11.14
CA LYS A 3 14.68 11.90 10.37
C LYS A 3 13.96 12.12 9.03
N VAL A 4 13.33 11.09 8.48
CA VAL A 4 12.74 11.10 7.12
C VAL A 4 11.21 11.00 7.20
N LEU A 5 10.71 10.09 8.03
CA LEU A 5 9.29 9.83 8.21
C LEU A 5 8.68 10.59 9.40
N GLY A 6 9.46 11.42 10.11
CA GLY A 6 9.02 12.18 11.28
C GLY A 6 8.63 11.30 12.48
N GLU A 7 7.80 11.86 13.38
CA GLU A 7 7.14 11.09 14.42
C GLU A 7 6.00 10.28 13.78
N GLN A 8 6.32 9.03 13.45
CA GLN A 8 5.41 8.15 12.71
C GLN A 8 4.09 7.95 13.47
N GLY A 9 2.98 8.09 12.75
CA GLY A 9 1.68 7.66 13.22
C GLY A 9 1.47 6.18 12.95
N GLN A 10 0.66 5.53 13.79
CA GLN A 10 0.22 4.16 13.56
C GLN A 10 -1.30 4.09 13.56
N HIS A 11 -1.86 3.60 12.46
CA HIS A 11 -3.30 3.31 12.36
C HIS A 11 -3.51 1.81 12.30
N MET A 12 -4.65 1.35 12.79
CA MET A 12 -5.05 -0.05 12.67
C MET A 12 -6.47 -0.14 12.13
N ALA A 13 -6.68 -1.11 11.24
CA ALA A 13 -8.00 -1.51 10.78
C ALA A 13 -8.24 -2.96 11.13
N VAL A 14 -9.36 -3.23 11.81
CA VAL A 14 -9.87 -4.59 12.01
C VAL A 14 -10.99 -4.80 11.02
N ASN A 15 -10.75 -5.67 10.05
CA ASN A 15 -11.66 -5.89 8.93
C ASN A 15 -12.39 -7.22 9.12
N TYR A 16 -13.72 -7.17 9.09
CA TYR A 16 -14.58 -8.35 9.08
C TYR A 16 -15.30 -8.41 7.73
N TYR A 17 -15.08 -9.50 6.99
CA TYR A 17 -15.69 -9.77 5.70
C TYR A 17 -16.70 -10.91 5.88
N PRO A 18 -18.02 -10.64 5.91
CA PRO A 18 -19.02 -11.69 6.03
C PRO A 18 -19.08 -12.56 4.76
N PRO A 19 -19.68 -13.77 4.86
CA PRO A 19 -20.04 -14.54 3.67
C PRO A 19 -20.93 -13.71 2.74
N CYS A 20 -20.68 -13.81 1.44
CA CYS A 20 -21.41 -13.09 0.40
C CYS A 20 -22.03 -14.11 -0.57
N PRO A 21 -23.34 -14.04 -0.86
CA PRO A 21 -24.01 -15.01 -1.74
C PRO A 21 -23.55 -14.93 -3.19
N GLU A 22 -23.08 -13.76 -3.64
CA GLU A 22 -22.62 -13.48 -5.01
C GLU A 22 -21.22 -12.82 -4.96
N PRO A 23 -20.18 -13.54 -4.49
CA PRO A 23 -18.86 -12.97 -4.23
C PRO A 23 -18.13 -12.49 -5.48
N GLU A 24 -18.55 -12.92 -6.67
CA GLU A 24 -18.04 -12.48 -7.97
C GLU A 24 -18.55 -11.09 -8.38
N LEU A 25 -19.63 -10.60 -7.78
CA LEU A 25 -20.23 -9.30 -8.08
C LEU A 25 -19.74 -8.17 -7.17
N THR A 26 -18.91 -8.47 -6.16
CA THR A 26 -18.44 -7.49 -5.19
C THR A 26 -17.03 -7.79 -4.68
N TYR A 27 -16.49 -6.85 -3.92
CA TYR A 27 -15.25 -7.02 -3.17
C TYR A 27 -15.51 -6.81 -1.69
N GLY A 28 -14.74 -7.50 -0.85
CA GLY A 28 -14.66 -7.17 0.57
C GLY A 28 -13.92 -5.84 0.75
N LEU A 29 -12.86 -5.63 -0.03
CA LEU A 29 -12.14 -4.37 -0.13
C LEU A 29 -11.69 -4.18 -1.59
N PRO A 30 -12.11 -3.10 -2.28
CA PRO A 30 -11.71 -2.83 -3.65
C PRO A 30 -10.19 -2.77 -3.85
N ALA A 31 -9.75 -2.91 -5.11
CA ALA A 31 -8.34 -2.81 -5.47
C ALA A 31 -7.78 -1.43 -5.13
N HIS A 32 -6.64 -1.39 -4.44
CA HIS A 32 -5.94 -0.16 -4.09
C HIS A 32 -4.45 -0.43 -3.83
N THR A 33 -3.68 0.65 -3.65
CA THR A 33 -2.36 0.63 -3.04
C THR A 33 -2.39 1.36 -1.71
N ASP A 34 -1.45 1.04 -0.82
CA ASP A 34 -1.45 1.58 0.53
C ASP A 34 -0.79 2.96 0.57
N PRO A 35 -1.46 4.00 1.11
CA PRO A 35 -0.92 5.35 1.12
C PRO A 35 0.25 5.53 2.10
N ASN A 36 0.51 4.56 2.96
CA ASN A 36 1.48 4.63 4.05
C ASN A 36 2.89 4.18 3.60
N ALA A 37 3.83 3.99 4.54
CA ALA A 37 5.16 3.48 4.21
C ALA A 37 5.23 1.94 4.23
N LEU A 38 4.63 1.31 5.23
CA LEU A 38 4.63 -0.13 5.43
C LEU A 38 3.34 -0.56 6.10
N THR A 39 2.80 -1.68 5.65
CA THR A 39 1.65 -2.32 6.27
C THR A 39 2.04 -3.72 6.75
N ILE A 40 1.58 -4.05 7.95
CA ILE A 40 1.75 -5.36 8.59
C ILE A 40 0.34 -5.94 8.77
N LEU A 41 0.07 -7.04 8.08
CA LEU A 41 -1.24 -7.67 8.06
C LEU A 41 -1.20 -9.02 8.76
N LEU A 42 -2.02 -9.15 9.80
CA LEU A 42 -2.43 -10.44 10.33
C LEU A 42 -3.68 -10.90 9.57
N GLN A 43 -3.56 -11.99 8.82
CA GLN A 43 -4.68 -12.60 8.12
C GLN A 43 -5.40 -13.62 9.00
N ASP A 44 -6.63 -13.95 8.63
CA ASP A 44 -7.29 -15.17 9.10
C ASP A 44 -6.37 -16.38 8.85
N ALA A 45 -6.32 -17.30 9.81
CA ALA A 45 -5.43 -18.46 9.76
C ALA A 45 -5.84 -19.50 8.70
N THR A 46 -7.11 -19.49 8.28
CA THR A 46 -7.68 -20.55 7.42
C THR A 46 -8.44 -20.00 6.21
N VAL A 47 -8.95 -18.77 6.28
CA VAL A 47 -9.78 -18.19 5.22
C VAL A 47 -8.97 -17.26 4.32
N CYS A 48 -8.75 -17.70 3.08
CA CYS A 48 -8.10 -16.88 2.05
C CYS A 48 -9.01 -15.72 1.61
N GLY A 49 -8.41 -14.64 1.11
CA GLY A 49 -9.19 -13.50 0.58
C GLY A 49 -8.34 -12.33 0.09
N LEU A 50 -7.10 -12.19 0.56
CA LEU A 50 -6.17 -11.20 -0.01
C LEU A 50 -5.71 -11.66 -1.38
N GLN A 51 -5.76 -10.76 -2.35
CA GLN A 51 -5.15 -10.92 -3.66
C GLN A 51 -4.22 -9.75 -3.97
N ILE A 52 -3.11 -10.02 -4.65
CA ILE A 52 -2.14 -9.03 -5.13
C ILE A 52 -2.03 -9.11 -6.66
N LEU A 53 -1.80 -7.97 -7.30
CA LEU A 53 -1.64 -7.89 -8.75
C LEU A 53 -0.16 -8.01 -9.12
N ILE A 54 0.20 -9.02 -9.91
CA ILE A 54 1.54 -9.21 -10.46
C ILE A 54 1.40 -9.39 -11.97
N ASP A 55 2.11 -8.57 -12.75
CA ASP A 55 2.10 -8.63 -14.22
C ASP A 55 0.69 -8.71 -14.83
N GLY A 56 -0.24 -7.91 -14.31
CA GLY A 56 -1.63 -7.84 -14.77
C GLY A 56 -2.54 -8.98 -14.29
N HIS A 57 -2.04 -9.91 -13.48
CA HIS A 57 -2.79 -11.05 -12.98
C HIS A 57 -2.95 -11.01 -11.46
N TRP A 58 -4.15 -11.36 -10.98
CA TRP A 58 -4.44 -11.41 -9.55
C TRP A 58 -4.03 -12.76 -8.96
N PHE A 59 -3.16 -12.72 -7.94
CA PHE A 59 -2.67 -13.90 -7.22
C PHE A 59 -3.17 -13.89 -5.79
N ALA A 60 -3.66 -15.04 -5.32
CA ALA A 60 -4.06 -15.22 -3.93
C ALA A 60 -2.83 -15.27 -3.01
N VAL A 61 -2.91 -14.58 -1.88
CA VAL A 61 -1.95 -14.72 -0.78
C VAL A 61 -2.55 -15.68 0.24
N ASN A 62 -2.12 -16.94 0.15
CA ASN A 62 -2.63 -18.00 1.02
C ASN A 62 -2.21 -17.77 2.48
N PRO A 63 -3.13 -17.93 3.44
CA PRO A 63 -2.80 -17.89 4.85
C PRO A 63 -1.64 -18.83 5.19
N ARG A 64 -0.71 -18.34 6.00
CA ARG A 64 0.31 -19.18 6.65
C ARG A 64 0.20 -19.04 8.16
N PRO A 65 0.18 -20.17 8.90
CA PRO A 65 0.23 -20.13 10.36
C PRO A 65 1.44 -19.32 10.85
N ASP A 66 1.23 -18.58 11.93
CA ASP A 66 2.27 -17.82 12.65
C ASP A 66 3.04 -16.81 11.77
N ALA A 67 2.40 -16.30 10.73
CA ALA A 67 3.01 -15.37 9.78
C ALA A 67 2.20 -14.07 9.67
N PHE A 68 2.93 -12.99 9.42
CA PHE A 68 2.36 -11.74 8.93
C PHE A 68 2.63 -11.60 7.44
N VAL A 69 1.71 -10.95 6.73
CA VAL A 69 1.97 -10.43 5.40
C VAL A 69 2.47 -9.00 5.55
N ILE A 70 3.58 -8.69 4.88
CA ILE A 70 4.17 -7.34 4.86
C ILE A 70 4.03 -6.81 3.45
N ASN A 71 3.44 -5.63 3.32
CA ASN A 71 3.36 -4.92 2.04
C ASN A 71 3.95 -3.52 2.13
N ILE A 72 4.59 -3.15 1.03
CA ILE A 72 5.21 -1.85 0.82
C ILE A 72 4.11 -0.88 0.40
N GLY A 73 4.05 0.28 1.04
CA GLY A 73 3.15 1.35 0.65
C GLY A 73 3.83 2.39 -0.25
N ASP A 74 3.02 3.30 -0.77
CA ASP A 74 3.39 4.33 -1.74
C ASP A 74 4.57 5.19 -1.27
N GLN A 75 4.64 5.49 0.03
CA GLN A 75 5.70 6.38 0.55
C GLN A 75 7.06 5.71 0.50
N LEU A 76 7.13 4.39 0.74
CA LEU A 76 8.39 3.66 0.65
C LEU A 76 8.81 3.41 -0.81
N GLN A 77 7.84 3.29 -1.73
CA GLN A 77 8.13 3.34 -3.17
C GLN A 77 8.76 4.68 -3.56
N ALA A 78 8.19 5.81 -3.13
CA ALA A 78 8.73 7.13 -3.43
C ALA A 78 10.13 7.35 -2.84
N LEU A 79 10.33 7.03 -1.56
CA LEU A 79 11.63 7.13 -0.88
C LEU A 79 12.70 6.27 -1.55
N SER A 80 12.32 5.11 -2.08
CA SER A 80 13.23 4.20 -2.77
C SER A 80 13.46 4.55 -4.24
N ASN A 81 12.92 5.68 -4.71
CA ASN A 81 12.90 6.07 -6.12
C ASN A 81 12.39 4.96 -7.05
N GLY A 82 11.34 4.24 -6.61
CA GLY A 82 10.73 3.18 -7.39
C GLY A 82 11.46 1.83 -7.36
N VAL A 83 12.51 1.66 -6.55
CA VAL A 83 13.17 0.35 -6.37
C VAL A 83 12.24 -0.65 -5.69
N TYR A 84 11.56 -0.25 -4.63
CA TYR A 84 10.48 -1.02 -4.04
C TYR A 84 9.14 -0.60 -4.66
N LYS A 85 8.26 -1.57 -4.88
CA LYS A 85 6.95 -1.34 -5.51
C LYS A 85 5.83 -1.48 -4.48
N SER A 86 4.97 -0.47 -4.44
CA SER A 86 3.65 -0.51 -3.83
C SER A 86 2.73 -1.25 -4.79
N VAL A 87 2.23 -2.40 -4.34
CA VAL A 87 1.53 -3.35 -5.22
C VAL A 87 0.02 -3.19 -5.03
N TRP A 88 -0.70 -3.17 -6.14
CA TRP A 88 -2.16 -3.24 -6.14
C TRP A 88 -2.62 -4.51 -5.44
N HIS A 89 -3.52 -4.36 -4.49
CA HIS A 89 -4.07 -5.47 -3.73
C HIS A 89 -5.56 -5.25 -3.45
N ARG A 90 -6.29 -6.34 -3.25
CA ARG A 90 -7.74 -6.33 -2.96
C ARG A 90 -8.09 -7.44 -1.99
N ALA A 91 -9.26 -7.34 -1.35
CA ALA A 91 -9.84 -8.44 -0.59
C ALA A 91 -11.12 -8.93 -1.25
N VAL A 92 -11.16 -10.21 -1.61
CA VAL A 92 -12.35 -10.90 -2.12
C VAL A 92 -13.13 -11.57 -0.99
N THR A 93 -14.43 -11.74 -1.18
CA THR A 93 -15.31 -12.49 -0.28
C THR A 93 -15.53 -13.92 -0.79
N ASN A 94 -16.27 -14.72 -0.03
CA ASN A 94 -16.67 -16.07 -0.41
C ASN A 94 -18.08 -16.36 0.14
N THR A 95 -18.71 -17.45 -0.30
CA THR A 95 -20.10 -17.80 0.05
C THR A 95 -20.28 -18.45 1.42
N GLU A 96 -19.20 -18.95 2.04
CA GLU A 96 -19.32 -19.91 3.14
C GLU A 96 -18.81 -19.37 4.48
N ASN A 97 -17.61 -18.82 4.49
CA ASN A 97 -16.85 -18.55 5.70
C ASN A 97 -16.54 -17.05 5.84
N PRO A 98 -16.85 -16.43 6.99
CA PRO A 98 -16.40 -15.06 7.26
C PRO A 98 -14.87 -15.04 7.33
N ARG A 99 -14.28 -13.90 6.96
CA ARG A 99 -12.84 -13.66 7.08
C ARG A 99 -12.58 -12.48 8.01
N LEU A 100 -11.64 -12.64 8.94
CA LEU A 100 -11.11 -11.53 9.74
C LEU A 100 -9.70 -11.15 9.26
N SER A 101 -9.32 -9.89 9.38
CA SER A 101 -7.91 -9.50 9.33
C SER A 101 -7.65 -8.24 10.14
N ILE A 102 -6.42 -8.08 10.60
CA ILE A 102 -5.96 -6.89 11.31
C ILE A 102 -4.79 -6.31 10.52
N ALA A 103 -4.97 -5.11 9.98
CA ALA A 103 -3.93 -4.37 9.29
C ALA A 103 -3.40 -3.27 10.19
N SER A 104 -2.07 -3.19 10.33
CA SER A 104 -1.37 -2.10 11.00
C SER A 104 -0.57 -1.31 9.99
N PHE A 105 -0.80 0.00 9.95
CA PHE A 105 -0.27 0.92 8.95
C PHE A 105 0.75 1.85 9.60
N MET A 106 1.99 1.83 9.11
CA MET A 106 3.05 2.75 9.52
C MET A 106 3.02 4.01 8.64
N CYS A 107 2.41 5.07 9.17
CA CYS A 107 2.22 6.34 8.47
C CYS A 107 3.38 7.30 8.78
N PRO A 108 3.91 8.02 7.78
CA PRO A 108 4.76 9.18 8.03
C PRO A 108 4.01 10.25 8.85
N ASP A 109 4.75 11.13 9.51
CA ASP A 109 4.21 12.38 10.04
C ASP A 109 3.67 13.26 8.90
N ASN A 110 2.61 14.03 9.16
CA ASN A 110 2.00 14.90 8.15
C ASN A 110 2.97 15.96 7.59
N GLY A 111 3.89 16.46 8.42
CA GLY A 111 4.93 17.41 8.02
C GLY A 111 6.18 16.75 7.43
N ALA A 112 6.26 15.42 7.38
CA ALA A 112 7.38 14.73 6.77
C ALA A 112 7.44 15.02 5.26
N VAL A 113 8.63 15.45 4.80
CA VAL A 113 8.92 15.61 3.37
C VAL A 113 9.40 14.29 2.82
N ILE A 114 8.63 13.72 1.89
CA ILE A 114 8.97 12.51 1.16
C ILE A 114 9.77 12.92 -0.07
N SER A 115 11.00 12.41 -0.15
CA SER A 115 11.95 12.71 -1.21
C SER A 115 12.77 11.45 -1.55
N PRO A 116 12.98 11.13 -2.84
CA PRO A 116 13.80 9.98 -3.23
C PRO A 116 15.20 10.03 -2.62
N ALA A 117 15.59 8.98 -1.90
CA ALA A 117 16.86 8.94 -1.20
C ALA A 117 18.03 9.00 -2.19
N LYS A 118 18.80 10.10 -2.15
CA LYS A 118 19.95 10.40 -3.02
C LYS A 118 20.84 9.20 -3.36
N PRO A 119 21.31 8.39 -2.39
CA PRO A 119 22.18 7.25 -2.69
C PRO A 119 21.57 6.18 -3.61
N LEU A 120 20.24 6.12 -3.72
CA LEU A 120 19.55 5.09 -4.53
C LEU A 120 19.42 5.47 -6.00
N TRP A 121 19.63 6.75 -6.35
CA TRP A 121 19.56 7.22 -7.72
C TRP A 121 20.86 7.86 -8.19
N GLU A 122 21.58 8.62 -7.36
CA GLU A 122 22.90 9.20 -7.72
C GLU A 122 23.96 8.12 -8.00
N ALA A 123 23.82 6.92 -7.43
CA ALA A 123 24.73 5.80 -7.65
C ALA A 123 24.53 5.09 -9.01
N LYS A 124 23.52 5.46 -9.79
CA LYS A 124 23.11 4.69 -10.98
C LYS A 124 23.65 5.20 -12.31
N GLU A 125 24.12 6.45 -12.43
CA GLU A 125 24.86 7.03 -13.58
C GLU A 125 24.95 8.57 -13.43
N GLU A 126 25.79 9.25 -14.23
CA GLU A 126 25.95 10.72 -14.23
C GLU A 126 24.66 11.50 -14.56
N GLU A 127 23.61 10.84 -15.09
CA GLU A 127 22.34 11.47 -15.50
C GLU A 127 21.10 10.97 -14.75
N ALA A 128 21.27 10.14 -13.71
CA ALA A 128 20.14 9.60 -12.98
C ALA A 128 19.36 10.71 -12.27
N LYS A 129 18.05 10.81 -12.56
CA LYS A 129 17.14 11.80 -11.94
C LYS A 129 16.15 11.12 -10.99
N PRO A 130 15.69 11.82 -9.94
CA PRO A 130 14.58 11.34 -9.14
C PRO A 130 13.32 11.20 -10.00
N ILE A 131 12.64 10.06 -9.89
CA ILE A 131 11.36 9.79 -10.57
C ILE A 131 10.25 10.64 -9.97
N TYR A 132 10.27 10.80 -8.64
CA TYR A 132 9.26 11.53 -7.89
C TYR A 132 9.80 12.89 -7.46
N ARG A 133 8.95 13.92 -7.50
CA ARG A 133 9.24 15.22 -6.88
C ARG A 133 9.15 15.11 -5.37
N ASP A 134 9.67 16.13 -4.69
CA ASP A 134 9.48 16.27 -3.25
C ASP A 134 8.03 16.71 -2.94
N TYR A 135 7.46 16.14 -1.87
CA TYR A 135 6.13 16.50 -1.37
C TYR A 135 6.01 16.21 0.13
N THR A 136 5.03 16.83 0.78
CA THR A 136 4.72 16.48 2.18
C THR A 136 3.74 15.32 2.26
N TYR A 137 3.83 14.48 3.29
CA TYR A 137 2.85 13.41 3.47
C TYR A 137 1.41 13.95 3.56
N ALA A 138 1.19 15.11 4.19
CA ALA A 138 -0.11 15.76 4.23
C ALA A 138 -0.67 16.11 2.83
N GLU A 139 0.19 16.59 1.92
CA GLU A 139 -0.17 16.87 0.53
C GLU A 139 -0.61 15.60 -0.19
N TYR A 140 0.19 14.53 -0.09
CA TYR A 140 -0.13 13.22 -0.67
C TYR A 140 -1.44 12.69 -0.09
N TYR A 141 -1.60 12.71 1.23
CA TYR A 141 -2.76 12.14 1.91
C TYR A 141 -4.05 12.89 1.54
N LYS A 142 -3.99 14.22 1.45
CA LYS A 142 -5.11 15.04 0.96
C LYS A 142 -5.47 14.68 -0.48
N LYS A 143 -4.48 14.50 -1.34
CA LYS A 143 -4.71 14.08 -2.73
C LYS A 143 -5.36 12.70 -2.75
N PHE A 144 -4.83 11.71 -2.04
CA PHE A 144 -5.34 10.34 -1.96
C PHE A 144 -6.84 10.30 -1.66
N TRP A 145 -7.30 11.01 -0.61
CA TRP A 145 -8.72 11.03 -0.21
C TRP A 145 -9.63 11.88 -1.09
N SER A 146 -9.07 12.75 -1.93
CA SER A 146 -9.85 13.58 -2.87
C SER A 146 -10.12 12.90 -4.21
N ARG A 147 -9.59 11.67 -4.41
CA ARG A 147 -9.69 10.94 -5.67
C ARG A 147 -10.88 10.00 -5.67
N ASN A 148 -11.40 9.74 -6.87
CA ASN A 148 -12.32 8.64 -7.10
C ASN A 148 -11.53 7.31 -7.09
N LEU A 149 -12.17 6.23 -6.66
CA LEU A 149 -11.57 4.89 -6.54
C LEU A 149 -11.10 4.30 -7.88
N ASP A 150 -11.56 4.84 -9.00
CA ASP A 150 -11.36 4.31 -10.35
C ASP A 150 -10.10 4.85 -11.03
N GLN A 151 -9.26 5.59 -10.29
CA GLN A 151 -8.11 6.28 -10.85
C GLN A 151 -6.81 5.48 -10.70
N GLU A 152 -5.80 5.86 -11.49
CA GLU A 152 -4.43 5.32 -11.50
C GLU A 152 -3.76 5.37 -10.10
N HIS A 153 -2.51 4.93 -10.00
CA HIS A 153 -1.78 4.99 -8.74
C HIS A 153 -1.68 6.44 -8.22
N CYS A 154 -1.95 6.73 -6.93
CA CYS A 154 -1.98 8.13 -6.44
C CYS A 154 -0.64 8.82 -6.64
N LEU A 155 0.43 8.03 -6.49
CA LEU A 155 1.81 8.47 -6.67
C LEU A 155 2.14 9.01 -8.07
N GLU A 156 1.36 8.70 -9.11
CA GLU A 156 1.56 9.28 -10.45
C GLU A 156 1.43 10.81 -10.45
N ASN A 157 0.67 11.37 -9.50
CA ASN A 157 0.51 12.83 -9.34
C ASN A 157 1.77 13.52 -8.76
N PHE A 158 2.80 12.74 -8.45
CA PHE A 158 4.02 13.18 -7.79
C PHE A 158 5.28 12.81 -8.59
N LEU A 159 5.14 12.48 -9.86
CA LEU A 159 6.28 12.34 -10.78
C LEU A 159 6.96 13.71 -11.00
N ASN A 160 8.26 13.70 -11.29
CA ASN A 160 8.92 14.85 -11.90
C ASN A 160 8.59 14.91 -13.40
N ASP A 161 8.46 16.13 -13.91
CA ASP A 161 8.32 16.42 -15.34
C ASP A 161 9.61 16.11 -16.14
#